data_AF-A0A662CWA9-F1
#
_entry.id   AF-A0A662CWA9-F1
#
_cell.length_a   1.000
_cell.length_b   1.000
_cell.length_c   1.000
_cell.angle_alpha   90.00
_cell.angle_beta   90.00
_cell.angle_gamma   90.00
#
_symmetry.space_group_name_H-M   'P 1'
#
loop_
_entity.id
_entity.type
_entity.pdbx_description
1 polymer ?
#
loop_
_entity_poly.entity_id
_entity_poly.type
_entity_poly.pdbx_seq_one_letter_code
_entity_poly.pdbx_strand_id
1 'polypeptide(L)'
;MHRVLLYICLLCLVTIVTGCVERYYPEDSDMKTGTLVINAHLTDQPGVQVIEISRSVDLTEPSFDPVSGSFAEVIREDGEFREFSEFKPGYYKADLDDSFLQTGDSYMIHVITPDGNEYESVFDKLRPVPEIDSLYYQVEHNSFASEEDSTSGVRFYIDFTYDDEAYEYIRWDLTETYEFHNPDMEGFILDVDFRLKELSDTSNYRVCYITNELSSIHSMSLYYLDFGIYIKKPFTFVPNIQQEQKLHHKYSLLVKQYSLGEEAFHYWNELKKTSQEQGFLFDRQPALLKSNIHNVNDDSEIVLGFFSMASVEVKRAFAVNPEGLDRSAYKWYCFPVSRGPGGFLTKEDLPMYFARAWMGGVSSYAEVNKHCVDCRAYKNSSHIMPDFW
;
A
#
# COMPACT_ATOMS: atom_id res chain seq x y z
N MET A 1 -6.80 8.42 -61.18
CA MET A 1 -6.61 7.35 -60.18
C MET A 1 -6.14 7.88 -58.82
N HIS A 2 -5.11 8.73 -58.73
CA HIS A 2 -4.62 9.25 -57.44
C HIS A 2 -5.64 10.03 -56.60
N ARG A 3 -6.52 10.84 -57.22
CA ARG A 3 -7.56 11.58 -56.49
C ARG A 3 -8.60 10.65 -55.85
N VAL A 4 -9.00 9.59 -56.54
CA VAL A 4 -9.97 8.60 -56.01
C VAL A 4 -9.35 7.80 -54.86
N LEU A 5 -8.07 7.43 -54.97
CA LEU A 5 -7.34 6.77 -53.89
C LEU A 5 -7.23 7.67 -52.63
N LEU A 6 -7.00 8.98 -52.83
CA LEU A 6 -6.93 9.96 -51.74
C LEU A 6 -8.27 10.07 -51.00
N TYR A 7 -9.39 10.12 -51.74
CA TYR A 7 -10.72 10.17 -51.12
C TYR A 7 -11.08 8.87 -50.38
N ILE A 8 -10.67 7.70 -50.90
CA ILE A 8 -10.86 6.42 -50.20
C ILE A 8 -10.01 6.36 -48.92
N CYS A 9 -8.75 6.81 -48.97
CA CYS A 9 -7.90 6.93 -47.79
C CYS A 9 -8.48 7.91 -46.75
N LEU A 10 -9.02 9.05 -47.19
CA LEU A 10 -9.63 10.03 -46.29
C LEU A 10 -10.91 9.48 -45.64
N LEU A 11 -11.72 8.73 -46.39
CA LEU A 11 -12.94 8.09 -45.89
C LEU A 11 -12.61 6.98 -44.88
N CYS A 12 -11.61 6.14 -45.17
CA CYS A 12 -11.12 5.13 -44.23
C CYS A 12 -10.51 5.75 -42.97
N LEU A 13 -9.82 6.89 -43.10
CA LEU A 13 -9.27 7.60 -41.95
C LEU A 13 -10.39 8.12 -41.04
N VAL A 14 -11.46 8.69 -41.62
CA VAL A 14 -12.63 9.18 -40.86
C VAL A 14 -13.34 8.04 -40.11
N THR A 15 -13.47 6.85 -40.69
CA THR A 15 -14.10 5.70 -40.01
C THR A 15 -13.29 5.14 -38.84
N ILE A 16 -11.96 5.31 -38.85
CA ILE A 16 -11.10 4.87 -37.75
C ILE A 16 -11.21 5.82 -36.54
N VAL A 17 -11.50 7.11 -36.77
CA VAL A 17 -11.63 8.10 -35.67
C VAL A 17 -13.00 8.07 -34.99
N THR A 18 -14.00 7.36 -35.54
CA THR A 18 -15.34 7.22 -34.95
C THR A 18 -15.55 5.94 -34.18
N GLY A 19 -14.50 5.15 -33.94
CA GLY A 19 -14.55 4.01 -33.04
C GLY A 19 -14.64 4.51 -31.59
N CYS A 20 -15.84 4.82 -31.11
CA CYS A 20 -16.07 4.98 -29.69
C CYS A 20 -15.85 3.61 -29.05
N VAL A 21 -14.86 3.54 -28.15
CA VAL A 21 -14.80 2.45 -27.18
C VAL A 21 -15.99 2.66 -26.25
N GLU A 22 -17.08 1.94 -26.49
CA GLU A 22 -18.19 1.90 -25.53
C GLU A 22 -17.70 1.18 -24.28
N ARG A 23 -17.84 1.83 -23.12
CA ARG A 23 -17.57 1.19 -21.83
C ARG A 23 -18.57 0.05 -21.68
N TYR A 24 -18.06 -1.17 -21.65
CA TYR A 24 -18.83 -2.33 -21.29
C TYR A 24 -19.12 -2.26 -19.78
N TYR A 25 -20.40 -2.15 -19.43
CA TYR A 25 -20.86 -2.37 -18.07
C TYR A 25 -21.30 -3.84 -18.01
N PRO A 26 -20.60 -4.71 -17.27
CA PRO A 26 -21.08 -6.07 -17.07
C PRO A 26 -22.50 -6.01 -16.50
N GLU A 27 -23.40 -6.82 -17.03
CA GLU A 27 -24.76 -6.94 -16.50
C GLU A 27 -24.70 -7.31 -15.00
N ASP A 28 -25.62 -6.77 -14.20
CA ASP A 28 -25.66 -6.71 -12.71
C ASP A 28 -25.66 -8.07 -11.95
N SER A 29 -25.01 -9.13 -12.45
CA SER A 29 -25.14 -10.47 -11.88
C SER A 29 -24.11 -10.86 -10.83
N ASP A 30 -22.93 -10.22 -10.76
CA ASP A 30 -21.81 -10.80 -10.01
C ASP A 30 -21.41 -10.04 -8.72
N MET A 31 -21.74 -8.76 -8.59
CA MET A 31 -21.52 -8.00 -7.34
C MET A 31 -22.74 -7.13 -7.04
N LYS A 32 -23.55 -7.54 -6.05
CA LYS A 32 -24.65 -6.72 -5.56
C LYS A 32 -24.08 -5.61 -4.68
N THR A 33 -24.28 -4.35 -5.06
CA THR A 33 -24.03 -3.22 -4.16
C THR A 33 -24.76 -3.45 -2.84
N GLY A 34 -24.10 -3.13 -1.72
CA GLY A 34 -24.64 -3.37 -0.38
C GLY A 34 -24.34 -4.76 0.18
N THR A 35 -23.65 -5.65 -0.55
CA THR A 35 -23.15 -6.93 0.00
C THR A 35 -22.25 -6.68 1.21
N LEU A 36 -22.46 -7.44 2.30
CA LEU A 36 -21.67 -7.36 3.53
C LEU A 36 -20.21 -7.76 3.27
N VAL A 37 -19.29 -7.02 3.88
CA VAL A 37 -17.85 -7.26 3.83
C VAL A 37 -17.32 -7.35 5.26
N ILE A 38 -16.71 -8.48 5.63
CA ILE A 38 -16.04 -8.66 6.93
C ILE A 38 -14.57 -8.98 6.67
N ASN A 39 -13.67 -8.07 7.04
CA ASN A 39 -12.22 -8.28 6.97
C ASN A 39 -11.68 -8.44 8.38
N ALA A 40 -11.20 -9.65 8.70
CA ALA A 40 -10.71 -9.99 10.03
C ALA A 40 -9.43 -10.82 9.92
N HIS A 41 -8.30 -10.14 9.86
CA HIS A 41 -6.98 -10.76 9.86
C HIS A 41 -6.33 -10.58 11.23
N LEU A 42 -6.35 -11.63 12.04
CA LEU A 42 -5.79 -11.62 13.39
C LEU A 42 -4.42 -12.29 13.39
N THR A 43 -3.57 -11.86 14.33
CA THR A 43 -2.20 -12.36 14.46
C THR A 43 -1.91 -12.94 15.84
N ASP A 44 -0.79 -13.64 15.98
CA ASP A 44 -0.26 -14.10 17.28
C ASP A 44 0.39 -13.00 18.13
N GLN A 45 0.40 -11.75 17.67
CA GLN A 45 0.96 -10.64 18.45
C GLN A 45 -0.04 -10.22 19.54
N PRO A 46 0.34 -10.25 20.82
CA PRO A 46 -0.52 -9.78 21.89
C PRO A 46 -0.76 -8.27 21.77
N GLY A 47 -1.95 -7.85 22.16
CA GLY A 47 -2.38 -6.45 22.16
C GLY A 47 -3.65 -6.22 21.35
N VAL A 48 -3.84 -4.95 20.99
CA VAL A 48 -5.05 -4.50 20.29
C VAL A 48 -5.03 -4.98 18.84
N GLN A 49 -5.98 -5.85 18.52
CA GLN A 49 -6.29 -6.31 17.16
C GLN A 49 -7.54 -5.61 16.65
N VAL A 50 -7.67 -5.45 15.33
CA VAL A 50 -8.76 -4.71 14.69
C VAL A 50 -9.39 -5.53 13.58
N ILE A 51 -10.73 -5.50 13.51
CA ILE A 51 -11.52 -6.03 12.40
C ILE A 51 -12.34 -4.92 11.76
N GLU A 52 -12.70 -5.09 10.49
CA GLU A 52 -13.49 -4.14 9.72
C GLU A 52 -14.77 -4.82 9.20
N ILE A 53 -15.89 -4.14 9.40
CA ILE A 53 -17.21 -4.56 8.94
C ILE A 53 -17.83 -3.41 8.12
N SER A 54 -18.07 -3.67 6.85
CA SER A 54 -18.53 -2.67 5.88
C SER A 54 -19.48 -3.28 4.85
N ARG A 55 -19.97 -2.47 3.91
CA ARG A 55 -20.73 -2.93 2.74
C ARG A 55 -20.01 -2.52 1.46
N SER A 56 -20.15 -3.36 0.45
CA SER A 56 -19.67 -3.07 -0.90
C SER A 56 -20.42 -1.90 -1.50
N VAL A 57 -19.70 -1.05 -2.21
CA VAL A 57 -20.22 0.14 -2.88
C VAL A 57 -20.10 0.00 -4.39
N ASP A 58 -20.88 0.80 -5.10
CA ASP A 58 -20.79 0.89 -6.55
C ASP A 58 -19.40 1.38 -6.99
N LEU A 59 -18.88 0.80 -8.07
CA LEU A 59 -17.56 1.13 -8.63
C LEU A 59 -17.48 2.57 -9.16
N THR A 60 -18.63 3.20 -9.48
CA THR A 60 -18.70 4.56 -10.03
C THR A 60 -18.53 5.65 -8.97
N GLU A 61 -18.88 5.37 -7.72
CA GLU A 61 -18.74 6.28 -6.58
C GLU A 61 -18.11 5.55 -5.37
N PRO A 62 -16.82 5.18 -5.47
CA PRO A 62 -16.16 4.42 -4.40
C PRO A 62 -16.08 5.27 -3.12
N SER A 63 -16.77 4.82 -2.09
CA SER A 63 -16.75 5.37 -0.75
C SER A 63 -16.75 4.22 0.27
N PHE A 64 -16.25 4.48 1.47
CA PHE A 64 -16.31 3.49 2.55
C PHE A 64 -17.71 3.54 3.19
N ASP A 65 -18.43 2.41 3.16
CA ASP A 65 -19.77 2.26 3.76
C ASP A 65 -19.72 1.36 5.01
N PRO A 66 -19.53 1.93 6.21
CA PRO A 66 -19.35 1.16 7.44
C PRO A 66 -20.64 0.53 7.97
N VAL A 67 -20.54 -0.68 8.55
CA VAL A 67 -21.62 -1.27 9.34
C VAL A 67 -21.32 -1.08 10.83
N SER A 68 -21.96 -0.07 11.42
CA SER A 68 -21.82 0.26 12.85
C SER A 68 -22.83 -0.46 13.74
N GLY A 69 -22.49 -0.66 15.01
CA GLY A 69 -23.38 -1.28 16.00
C GLY A 69 -23.53 -2.79 15.90
N SER A 70 -22.71 -3.47 15.09
CA SER A 70 -22.58 -4.92 15.08
C SER A 70 -22.00 -5.45 16.40
N PHE A 71 -22.42 -6.64 16.82
CA PHE A 71 -21.70 -7.45 17.81
C PHE A 71 -20.69 -8.34 17.06
N ALA A 72 -19.47 -8.45 17.56
CA ALA A 72 -18.45 -9.28 16.94
C ALA A 72 -17.54 -9.89 17.99
N GLU A 73 -17.20 -11.17 17.83
CA GLU A 73 -16.29 -11.89 18.72
C GLU A 73 -15.43 -12.88 17.95
N VAL A 74 -14.23 -13.15 18.48
CA VAL A 74 -13.40 -14.28 18.04
C VAL A 74 -13.53 -15.39 19.07
N ILE A 75 -13.80 -16.60 18.59
CA ILE A 75 -14.01 -17.81 19.39
C ILE A 75 -12.89 -18.79 19.08
N ARG A 76 -12.22 -19.30 20.11
CA ARG A 76 -11.23 -20.37 20.01
C ARG A 76 -11.91 -21.74 20.10
N GLU A 77 -11.28 -22.78 19.56
CA GLU A 77 -11.84 -24.14 19.47
C GLU A 77 -12.27 -24.77 20.80
N ASP A 78 -11.77 -24.29 21.95
CA ASP A 78 -12.18 -24.71 23.29
C ASP A 78 -13.42 -23.96 23.84
N GLY A 79 -13.95 -22.99 23.08
CA GLY A 79 -15.10 -22.16 23.41
C GLY A 79 -14.75 -20.89 24.18
N GLU A 80 -13.48 -20.61 24.46
CA GLU A 80 -13.08 -19.30 24.97
C GLU A 80 -13.27 -18.23 23.88
N PHE A 81 -13.75 -17.03 24.24
CA PHE A 81 -14.00 -15.97 23.27
C PHE A 81 -13.48 -14.60 23.73
N ARG A 82 -13.34 -13.69 22.78
CA ARG A 82 -13.03 -12.27 22.99
C ARG A 82 -13.93 -11.40 22.13
N GLU A 83 -14.66 -10.51 22.78
CA GLU A 83 -15.55 -9.55 22.13
C GLU A 83 -14.77 -8.34 21.59
N PHE A 84 -15.13 -7.89 20.40
CA PHE A 84 -14.61 -6.66 19.79
C PHE A 84 -15.57 -5.49 20.03
N SER A 85 -15.04 -4.40 20.56
CA SER A 85 -15.79 -3.15 20.74
C SER A 85 -15.55 -2.18 19.59
N GLU A 86 -16.62 -1.55 19.08
CA GLU A 86 -16.53 -0.52 18.05
C GLU A 86 -15.78 0.73 18.59
N PHE A 87 -14.79 1.22 17.86
CA PHE A 87 -14.05 2.44 18.23
C PHE A 87 -14.09 3.54 17.16
N LYS A 88 -14.53 3.19 15.95
CA LYS A 88 -14.81 4.09 14.82
C LYS A 88 -15.87 3.38 13.96
N PRO A 89 -16.76 4.11 13.25
CA PRO A 89 -17.76 3.48 12.39
C PRO A 89 -17.19 2.36 11.52
N GLY A 90 -17.69 1.13 11.70
CA GLY A 90 -17.29 -0.07 10.95
C GLY A 90 -15.96 -0.69 11.38
N TYR A 91 -15.28 -0.14 12.40
CA TYR A 91 -14.00 -0.66 12.93
C TYR A 91 -14.15 -1.05 14.40
N TYR A 92 -13.80 -2.30 14.67
CA TYR A 92 -13.95 -2.93 15.96
C TYR A 92 -12.60 -3.41 16.47
N LYS A 93 -12.35 -3.32 17.77
CA LYS A 93 -11.08 -3.72 18.38
C LYS A 93 -11.26 -4.58 19.62
N ALA A 94 -10.36 -5.52 19.82
CA ALA A 94 -10.24 -6.33 21.01
C ALA A 94 -8.77 -6.37 21.44
N ASP A 95 -8.52 -6.43 22.74
CA ASP A 95 -7.19 -6.70 23.28
C ASP A 95 -7.06 -8.21 23.46
N LEU A 96 -6.16 -8.84 22.69
CA LEU A 96 -5.93 -10.29 22.70
C LEU A 96 -4.60 -10.56 23.38
N ASP A 97 -4.59 -11.45 24.37
CA ASP A 97 -3.39 -11.79 25.14
C ASP A 97 -2.79 -13.14 24.70
N ASP A 98 -1.56 -13.42 25.11
CA ASP A 98 -0.83 -14.67 24.78
C ASP A 98 -1.55 -15.93 25.31
N SER A 99 -2.37 -15.81 26.36
CA SER A 99 -3.12 -16.95 26.87
C SER A 99 -4.28 -17.32 25.96
N PHE A 100 -4.84 -16.33 25.24
CA PHE A 100 -5.85 -16.52 24.22
C PHE A 100 -5.24 -16.94 22.88
N LEU A 101 -4.14 -16.32 22.45
CA LEU A 101 -3.46 -16.54 21.16
C LEU A 101 -2.43 -17.69 21.22
N GLN A 102 -2.90 -18.93 21.18
CA GLN A 102 -2.07 -20.12 21.28
C GLN A 102 -1.80 -20.73 19.90
N THR A 103 -0.52 -20.87 19.55
CA THR A 103 -0.11 -21.56 18.33
C THR A 103 -0.57 -23.02 18.36
N GLY A 104 -1.22 -23.46 17.29
CA GLY A 104 -1.81 -24.79 17.18
C GLY A 104 -3.32 -24.81 17.35
N ASP A 105 -3.91 -23.81 18.02
CA ASP A 105 -5.35 -23.73 18.21
C ASP A 105 -6.04 -23.12 16.97
N SER A 106 -7.32 -23.45 16.81
CA SER A 106 -8.17 -22.92 15.74
C SER A 106 -9.14 -21.87 16.27
N TYR A 107 -9.42 -20.86 15.44
CA TYR A 107 -10.28 -19.73 15.79
C TYR A 107 -11.31 -19.49 14.70
N MET A 108 -12.42 -18.87 15.06
CA MET A 108 -13.51 -18.47 14.18
C MET A 108 -13.99 -17.08 14.58
N ILE A 109 -14.41 -16.26 13.61
CA ILE A 109 -15.13 -15.02 13.89
C ILE A 109 -16.64 -15.28 13.88
N HIS A 110 -17.34 -14.69 14.84
CA HIS A 110 -18.80 -14.64 14.91
C HIS A 110 -19.24 -13.18 14.93
N VAL A 111 -20.23 -12.84 14.10
CA VAL A 111 -20.71 -11.46 13.93
C VAL A 111 -22.23 -11.44 13.87
N ILE A 112 -22.85 -10.56 14.64
CA ILE A 112 -24.28 -10.23 14.53
C ILE A 112 -24.42 -8.78 14.09
N THR A 113 -25.01 -8.56 12.93
CA THR A 113 -25.23 -7.20 12.39
C THR A 113 -26.48 -6.54 13.02
N PRO A 114 -26.62 -5.20 12.95
CA PRO A 114 -27.73 -4.49 13.59
C PRO A 114 -29.13 -4.86 13.10
N ASP A 115 -29.23 -5.39 11.88
CA ASP A 115 -30.46 -5.94 11.29
C ASP A 115 -30.80 -7.35 11.80
N GLY A 116 -29.97 -7.93 12.66
CA GLY A 116 -30.18 -9.20 13.33
C GLY A 116 -29.67 -10.42 12.55
N ASN A 117 -28.98 -10.22 11.43
CA ASN A 117 -28.34 -11.31 10.69
C ASN A 117 -27.06 -11.77 11.42
N GLU A 118 -26.76 -13.06 11.33
CA GLU A 118 -25.70 -13.73 12.07
C GLU A 118 -24.75 -14.42 11.09
N TYR A 119 -23.45 -14.23 11.29
CA TYR A 119 -22.41 -14.68 10.38
C TYR A 119 -21.28 -15.36 11.13
N GLU A 120 -20.78 -16.46 10.56
CA GLU A 120 -19.67 -17.24 11.11
C GLU A 120 -18.63 -17.53 10.04
N SER A 121 -17.35 -17.51 10.41
CA SER A 121 -16.32 -18.11 9.57
C SER A 121 -16.18 -19.60 9.80
N VAL A 122 -15.54 -20.30 8.87
CA VAL A 122 -14.87 -21.56 9.21
C VAL A 122 -13.75 -21.32 10.23
N PHE A 123 -13.37 -22.37 10.96
CA PHE A 123 -12.21 -22.32 11.83
C PHE A 123 -10.91 -22.22 11.02
N ASP A 124 -10.04 -21.27 11.37
CA ASP A 124 -8.67 -21.17 10.86
C ASP A 124 -7.66 -21.35 12.00
N LYS A 125 -6.61 -22.12 11.70
CA LYS A 125 -5.59 -22.53 12.66
C LYS A 125 -4.48 -21.48 12.77
N LEU A 126 -4.11 -21.11 13.98
CA LEU A 126 -2.93 -20.28 14.23
C LEU A 126 -1.66 -21.13 14.06
N ARG A 127 -1.10 -21.14 12.85
CA ARG A 127 0.08 -21.92 12.47
C ARG A 127 1.35 -21.18 12.87
N PRO A 128 2.43 -21.86 13.30
CA PRO A 128 3.71 -21.19 13.52
C PRO A 128 4.21 -20.60 12.20
N VAL A 129 5.11 -19.62 12.29
CA VAL A 129 5.75 -18.99 11.14
C VAL A 129 7.26 -19.25 11.19
N PRO A 130 7.94 -19.50 10.06
CA PRO A 130 9.39 -19.67 10.06
C PRO A 130 10.08 -18.43 10.63
N GLU A 131 11.12 -18.62 11.42
CA GLU A 131 11.97 -17.52 11.86
C GLU A 131 12.71 -16.90 10.66
N ILE A 132 12.88 -15.58 10.67
CA ILE A 132 13.64 -14.90 9.64
C ILE A 132 15.13 -14.90 10.02
N ASP A 133 15.94 -15.68 9.31
CA ASP A 133 17.39 -15.76 9.53
C ASP A 133 18.07 -14.42 9.25
N SER A 134 17.81 -13.85 8.07
CA SER A 134 18.45 -12.59 7.66
C SER A 134 17.59 -11.77 6.72
N LEU A 135 17.73 -10.45 6.80
CA LEU A 135 17.15 -9.49 5.87
C LEU A 135 18.25 -8.49 5.49
N TYR A 136 18.63 -8.46 4.22
CA TYR A 136 19.76 -7.66 3.73
C TYR A 136 19.44 -7.08 2.36
N TYR A 137 20.30 -6.19 1.87
CA TYR A 137 20.16 -5.62 0.54
C TYR A 137 21.41 -5.88 -0.30
N GLN A 138 21.25 -5.86 -1.62
CA GLN A 138 22.34 -5.81 -2.59
C GLN A 138 22.08 -4.65 -3.56
N VAL A 139 23.16 -4.01 -4.00
CA VAL A 139 23.11 -3.01 -5.07
C VAL A 139 23.06 -3.73 -6.40
N GLU A 140 22.06 -3.42 -7.21
CA GLU A 140 21.78 -4.10 -8.48
C GLU A 140 21.48 -3.10 -9.58
N HIS A 141 21.60 -3.56 -10.82
CA HIS A 141 21.16 -2.84 -12.01
C HIS A 141 19.92 -3.55 -12.56
N ASN A 142 18.79 -2.85 -12.62
CA ASN A 142 17.59 -3.39 -13.24
C ASN A 142 17.37 -2.74 -14.60
N SER A 143 17.19 -3.56 -15.64
CA SER A 143 16.94 -3.09 -17.01
C SER A 143 15.44 -3.19 -17.29
N PHE A 144 14.77 -2.06 -17.50
CA PHE A 144 13.33 -2.03 -17.69
C PHE A 144 12.89 -2.21 -19.16
N ALA A 145 13.79 -1.95 -20.14
CA ALA A 145 13.49 -2.10 -21.57
C ALA A 145 14.73 -2.29 -22.48
N SER A 146 15.87 -1.68 -22.16
CA SER A 146 17.16 -1.81 -22.88
C SER A 146 18.35 -1.62 -21.91
N GLU A 147 19.59 -1.94 -22.31
CA GLU A 147 20.79 -1.70 -21.47
C GLU A 147 21.00 -0.20 -21.16
N GLU A 148 20.55 0.71 -22.03
CA GLU A 148 20.61 2.16 -21.81
C GLU A 148 19.55 2.65 -20.80
N ASP A 149 18.47 1.89 -20.58
CA ASP A 149 17.43 2.16 -19.56
C ASP A 149 17.72 1.46 -18.23
N SER A 150 18.95 0.98 -18.03
CA SER A 150 19.34 0.34 -16.78
C SER A 150 19.49 1.39 -15.67
N THR A 151 18.79 1.17 -14.56
CA THR A 151 18.89 2.02 -13.37
C THR A 151 19.48 1.21 -12.24
N SER A 152 20.53 1.75 -11.62
CA SER A 152 21.09 1.20 -10.38
C SER A 152 20.14 1.43 -9.22
N GLY A 153 20.13 0.54 -8.24
CA GLY A 153 19.29 0.65 -7.06
C GLY A 153 19.64 -0.43 -6.06
N VAL A 154 18.75 -0.65 -5.10
CA VAL A 154 18.90 -1.75 -4.13
C VAL A 154 17.73 -2.71 -4.21
N ARG A 155 18.04 -3.99 -4.04
CA ARG A 155 17.06 -5.05 -3.84
C ARG A 155 17.26 -5.68 -2.48
N PHE A 156 16.17 -5.80 -1.73
CA PHE A 156 16.17 -6.51 -0.47
C PHE A 156 15.93 -8.01 -0.68
N TYR A 157 16.58 -8.79 0.17
CA TYR A 157 16.56 -10.23 0.20
C TYR A 157 16.30 -10.72 1.61
N ILE A 158 15.51 -11.78 1.71
CA ILE A 158 15.25 -12.49 2.96
C ILE A 158 15.73 -13.93 2.85
N ASP A 159 16.38 -14.38 3.92
CA ASP A 159 16.71 -15.77 4.16
C ASP A 159 15.92 -16.25 5.38
N PHE A 160 15.41 -17.47 5.33
CA PHE A 160 14.69 -18.11 6.42
C PHE A 160 14.89 -19.62 6.39
N THR A 161 14.77 -20.26 7.55
CA THR A 161 14.88 -21.71 7.69
C THR A 161 13.49 -22.32 7.74
N TYR A 162 13.26 -23.33 6.91
CA TYR A 162 12.04 -24.12 6.82
C TYR A 162 12.35 -25.55 7.27
N ASP A 163 11.93 -25.92 8.48
CA ASP A 163 12.23 -27.21 9.12
C ASP A 163 11.00 -27.91 9.72
N ASP A 164 9.79 -27.37 9.48
CA ASP A 164 8.51 -27.93 9.94
C ASP A 164 7.47 -27.91 8.81
N GLU A 165 6.75 -29.01 8.61
CA GLU A 165 5.66 -29.11 7.61
C GLU A 165 4.54 -28.10 7.90
N ALA A 166 4.41 -27.64 9.15
CA ALA A 166 3.41 -26.65 9.57
C ALA A 166 3.56 -25.29 8.86
N TYR A 167 4.72 -24.99 8.28
CA TYR A 167 4.91 -23.78 7.47
C TYR A 167 4.47 -24.01 6.01
N GLU A 168 3.18 -24.23 5.77
CA GLU A 168 2.68 -24.61 4.44
C GLU A 168 2.74 -23.46 3.43
N TYR A 169 2.30 -22.28 3.86
CA TYR A 169 2.19 -21.08 3.05
C TYR A 169 2.65 -19.86 3.83
N ILE A 170 3.35 -18.97 3.14
CA ILE A 170 3.84 -17.73 3.71
C ILE A 170 3.47 -16.53 2.85
N ARG A 171 3.21 -15.40 3.51
CA ARG A 171 2.93 -14.11 2.89
C ARG A 171 3.80 -13.04 3.52
N TRP A 172 4.17 -12.02 2.75
CA TRP A 172 4.92 -10.89 3.27
C TRP A 172 4.21 -9.58 2.97
N ASP A 173 4.08 -8.76 4.01
CA ASP A 173 3.77 -7.34 3.88
C ASP A 173 5.05 -6.54 4.09
N LEU A 174 5.23 -5.49 3.29
CA LEU A 174 6.44 -4.69 3.25
C LEU A 174 6.12 -3.22 3.51
N THR A 175 6.81 -2.62 4.49
CA THR A 175 6.72 -1.20 4.77
C THR A 175 8.07 -0.55 4.52
N GLU A 176 8.14 0.40 3.59
CA GLU A 176 9.33 1.22 3.39
C GLU A 176 9.29 2.48 4.26
N THR A 177 10.44 2.91 4.75
CA THR A 177 10.64 4.25 5.31
C THR A 177 11.95 4.82 4.80
N TYR A 178 11.94 6.02 4.24
CA TYR A 178 13.16 6.68 3.75
C TYR A 178 13.27 8.12 4.23
N GLU A 179 14.51 8.55 4.45
CA GLU A 179 14.85 9.91 4.81
C GLU A 179 14.96 10.78 3.55
N PHE A 180 14.17 11.85 3.54
CA PHE A 180 13.98 12.75 2.41
C PHE A 180 14.40 14.17 2.79
N HIS A 181 15.21 14.80 1.93
CA HIS A 181 15.75 16.14 2.17
C HIS A 181 15.27 17.11 1.08
N ASN A 182 14.61 18.19 1.47
CA ASN A 182 14.40 19.34 0.60
C ASN A 182 15.70 20.13 0.42
N PRO A 183 15.88 20.81 -0.74
CA PRO A 183 17.05 21.62 -1.00
C PRO A 183 17.16 22.80 -0.05
N ASP A 184 18.39 23.28 0.17
CA ASP A 184 18.65 24.43 1.02
C ASP A 184 18.25 25.74 0.32
N MET A 185 17.04 26.23 0.62
CA MET A 185 16.45 27.43 0.02
C MET A 185 15.68 28.28 1.06
N GLU A 186 15.76 29.60 0.96
CA GLU A 186 14.93 30.50 1.79
C GLU A 186 13.46 30.33 1.37
N GLY A 187 12.57 29.98 2.30
CA GLY A 187 11.15 29.76 2.02
C GLY A 187 10.28 30.94 2.45
N PHE A 188 9.23 31.23 1.68
CA PHE A 188 8.27 32.29 1.98
C PHE A 188 6.84 31.80 1.74
N ILE A 189 5.89 32.38 2.47
CA ILE A 189 4.46 32.14 2.31
C ILE A 189 3.74 33.46 2.06
N LEU A 190 2.94 33.52 0.99
CA LEU A 190 1.92 34.54 0.83
C LEU A 190 0.63 33.99 1.43
N ASP A 191 0.28 34.51 2.60
CA ASP A 191 -0.80 34.00 3.44
C ASP A 191 -2.15 34.64 3.08
N VAL A 192 -3.26 34.14 3.63
CA VAL A 192 -4.65 34.58 3.33
C VAL A 192 -4.92 36.06 3.65
N ASP A 193 -4.03 36.69 4.42
CA ASP A 193 -4.01 38.12 4.70
C ASP A 193 -3.27 38.96 3.63
N PHE A 194 -2.86 38.32 2.53
CA PHE A 194 -2.06 38.89 1.43
C PHE A 194 -0.70 39.44 1.88
N ARG A 195 -0.16 38.95 3.00
CA ARG A 195 1.18 39.33 3.47
C ARG A 195 2.17 38.23 3.15
N LEU A 196 3.26 38.62 2.49
CA LEU A 196 4.43 37.76 2.33
C LEU A 196 5.18 37.67 3.65
N LYS A 197 5.34 36.46 4.16
CA LYS A 197 6.06 36.13 5.40
C LYS A 197 7.18 35.15 5.06
N GLU A 198 8.34 35.34 5.67
CA GLU A 198 9.39 34.34 5.64
C GLU A 198 8.96 33.13 6.48
N LEU A 199 9.20 31.92 5.98
CA LEU A 199 9.03 30.69 6.75
C LEU A 199 10.21 30.58 7.70
N SER A 200 9.96 30.73 9.01
CA SER A 200 11.00 30.61 10.03
C SER A 200 11.70 29.24 9.97
N ASP A 201 12.95 29.15 10.44
CA ASP A 201 13.69 27.88 10.50
C ASP A 201 12.97 26.78 11.31
N THR A 202 12.16 27.17 12.31
CA THR A 202 11.29 26.23 13.05
C THR A 202 10.14 25.65 12.20
N SER A 203 9.83 26.28 11.07
CA SER A 203 8.82 25.87 10.08
C SER A 203 9.44 25.21 8.85
N ASN A 204 10.77 25.12 8.78
CA ASN A 204 11.51 24.62 7.64
C ASN A 204 11.70 23.11 7.77
N TYR A 205 10.60 22.36 7.63
CA TYR A 205 10.58 20.91 7.62
C TYR A 205 11.26 20.43 6.33
N ARG A 206 12.59 20.39 6.35
CA ARG A 206 13.40 19.97 5.20
C ARG A 206 13.77 18.50 5.26
N VAL A 207 13.92 17.96 6.46
CA VAL A 207 14.18 16.55 6.67
C VAL A 207 12.88 15.90 7.11
N CYS A 208 12.40 14.96 6.31
CA CYS A 208 11.24 14.14 6.65
C CYS A 208 11.54 12.67 6.44
N TYR A 209 10.71 11.85 7.05
CA TYR A 209 10.68 10.41 6.93
C TYR A 209 9.37 10.04 6.27
N ILE A 210 9.45 9.49 5.06
CA ILE A 210 8.28 9.08 4.28
C ILE A 210 8.12 7.58 4.47
N THR A 211 6.98 7.16 5.01
CA THR A 211 6.67 5.75 5.28
C THR A 211 5.53 5.26 4.40
N ASN A 212 5.75 4.22 3.60
CA ASN A 212 4.71 3.67 2.73
C ASN A 212 4.58 2.16 2.91
N GLU A 213 3.34 1.68 2.95
CA GLU A 213 3.04 0.27 2.72
C GLU A 213 3.18 -0.02 1.22
N LEU A 214 3.98 -1.02 0.87
CA LEU A 214 4.14 -1.45 -0.51
C LEU A 214 2.98 -2.39 -0.86
N SER A 215 2.17 -2.02 -1.84
CA SER A 215 0.99 -2.78 -2.28
C SER A 215 1.30 -4.12 -2.97
N SER A 216 2.58 -4.50 -3.03
CA SER A 216 2.99 -5.73 -3.68
C SER A 216 2.65 -6.94 -2.81
N ILE A 217 1.66 -7.74 -3.20
CA ILE A 217 1.35 -9.00 -2.51
C ILE A 217 2.42 -10.04 -2.84
N HIS A 218 3.21 -10.41 -1.85
CA HIS A 218 4.19 -11.48 -1.93
C HIS A 218 3.68 -12.69 -1.15
N SER A 219 3.59 -13.84 -1.79
CA SER A 219 3.14 -15.10 -1.21
C SER A 219 3.93 -16.26 -1.83
N MET A 220 4.11 -17.34 -1.08
CA MET A 220 4.81 -18.54 -1.52
C MET A 220 4.23 -19.77 -0.81
N SER A 221 4.14 -20.88 -1.53
CA SER A 221 3.92 -22.21 -0.93
C SER A 221 5.28 -22.85 -0.67
N LEU A 222 5.49 -23.38 0.53
CA LEU A 222 6.71 -24.10 0.90
C LEU A 222 6.58 -25.61 0.70
N TYR A 223 5.39 -26.11 0.32
CA TYR A 223 5.08 -27.53 0.16
C TYR A 223 6.04 -28.30 -0.78
N TYR A 224 6.57 -27.63 -1.80
CA TYR A 224 7.47 -28.24 -2.79
C TYR A 224 8.96 -27.94 -2.53
N LEU A 225 9.28 -27.31 -1.40
CA LEU A 225 10.65 -27.04 -1.00
C LEU A 225 11.15 -28.15 -0.10
N ASP A 226 12.39 -28.57 -0.32
CA ASP A 226 13.08 -29.43 0.64
C ASP A 226 13.30 -28.65 1.94
N PHE A 227 13.15 -29.34 3.08
CA PHE A 227 13.52 -28.75 4.36
C PHE A 227 14.97 -28.29 4.37
N GLY A 228 15.18 -27.12 4.95
CA GLY A 228 16.47 -26.45 5.00
C GLY A 228 16.32 -24.94 4.89
N ILE A 229 17.36 -24.30 4.37
CA ILE A 229 17.44 -22.85 4.32
C ILE A 229 16.96 -22.37 2.94
N TYR A 230 15.94 -21.54 2.93
CA TYR A 230 15.62 -20.73 1.76
C TYR A 230 16.52 -19.50 1.78
N ILE A 231 17.39 -19.38 0.76
CA ILE A 231 18.35 -18.27 0.66
C ILE A 231 17.95 -17.36 -0.50
N LYS A 232 18.08 -16.05 -0.28
CA LYS A 232 18.03 -14.99 -1.28
C LYS A 232 16.66 -14.87 -1.97
N LYS A 233 15.56 -14.91 -1.20
CA LYS A 233 14.23 -14.56 -1.72
C LYS A 233 14.18 -13.05 -2.01
N PRO A 234 13.95 -12.60 -3.26
CA PRO A 234 13.94 -11.18 -3.59
C PRO A 234 12.63 -10.48 -3.20
N PHE A 235 12.72 -9.21 -2.82
CA PHE A 235 11.60 -8.26 -2.78
C PHE A 235 11.68 -7.24 -3.92
N THR A 236 10.76 -6.28 -3.93
CA THR A 236 10.69 -5.20 -4.91
C THR A 236 12.00 -4.42 -4.98
N PHE A 237 12.44 -4.13 -6.20
CA PHE A 237 13.61 -3.32 -6.47
C PHE A 237 13.32 -1.85 -6.21
N VAL A 238 14.19 -1.18 -5.46
CA VAL A 238 14.11 0.26 -5.21
C VAL A 238 15.08 0.94 -6.18
N PRO A 239 14.59 1.59 -7.25
CA PRO A 239 15.45 2.29 -8.19
C PRO A 239 16.03 3.56 -7.57
N ASN A 240 17.27 3.90 -7.90
CA ASN A 240 17.90 5.15 -7.48
C ASN A 240 17.46 6.32 -8.38
N ILE A 241 16.24 6.78 -8.18
CA ILE A 241 15.66 7.90 -8.92
C ILE A 241 15.95 9.21 -8.19
N GLN A 242 16.67 10.09 -8.88
CA GLN A 242 17.19 11.37 -8.37
C GLN A 242 16.11 12.30 -7.80
N GLN A 243 14.92 12.30 -8.39
CA GLN A 243 13.80 13.13 -7.96
C GLN A 243 13.06 12.55 -6.74
N GLU A 244 13.10 11.22 -6.57
CA GLU A 244 12.43 10.54 -5.46
C GLU A 244 13.30 10.51 -4.19
N GLN A 245 14.63 10.55 -4.36
CA GLN A 245 15.63 10.62 -3.29
C GLN A 245 15.57 9.47 -2.27
N LYS A 246 14.85 8.37 -2.56
CA LYS A 246 14.66 7.23 -1.66
C LYS A 246 15.98 6.64 -1.12
N LEU A 247 17.02 6.64 -1.94
CA LEU A 247 18.31 6.02 -1.63
C LEU A 247 19.45 7.03 -1.41
N HIS A 248 19.13 8.33 -1.29
CA HIS A 248 20.15 9.36 -1.13
C HIS A 248 20.78 9.35 0.26
N HIS A 249 19.97 9.09 1.29
CA HIS A 249 20.37 9.09 2.69
C HIS A 249 20.29 7.67 3.28
N LYS A 250 19.28 7.41 4.10
CA LYS A 250 19.01 6.11 4.72
C LYS A 250 17.62 5.64 4.28
N TYR A 251 17.55 4.37 3.94
CA TYR A 251 16.33 3.66 3.56
C TYR A 251 16.14 2.47 4.51
N SER A 252 14.91 2.23 4.94
CA SER A 252 14.52 1.11 5.79
C SER A 252 13.43 0.29 5.11
N LEU A 253 13.53 -1.03 5.23
CA LEU A 253 12.46 -1.95 4.89
C LEU A 253 12.08 -2.76 6.13
N LEU A 254 10.81 -2.68 6.52
CA LEU A 254 10.18 -3.60 7.47
C LEU A 254 9.52 -4.72 6.69
N VAL A 255 9.81 -5.95 7.06
CA VAL A 255 9.17 -7.16 6.52
C VAL A 255 8.38 -7.81 7.63
N LYS A 256 7.08 -8.01 7.40
CA LYS A 256 6.21 -8.85 8.23
C LYS A 256 5.95 -10.14 7.46
N GLN A 257 6.45 -11.26 7.96
CA GLN A 257 6.25 -12.58 7.39
C GLN A 257 5.11 -13.26 8.14
N TYR A 258 4.10 -13.71 7.42
CA TYR A 258 2.90 -14.35 7.95
C TYR A 258 2.85 -15.81 7.57
N SER A 259 2.47 -16.68 8.50
CA SER A 259 2.00 -18.04 8.17
C SER A 259 0.55 -17.96 7.68
N LEU A 260 0.19 -18.76 6.68
CA LEU A 260 -1.16 -18.83 6.14
C LEU A 260 -1.63 -20.28 6.04
N GLY A 261 -2.94 -20.49 6.16
CA GLY A 261 -3.60 -21.70 5.69
C GLY A 261 -3.86 -21.69 4.18
N GLU A 262 -4.22 -22.86 3.64
CA GLU A 262 -4.52 -23.05 2.21
C GLU A 262 -5.59 -22.06 1.71
N GLU A 263 -6.73 -21.95 2.38
CA GLU A 263 -7.81 -21.03 1.96
C GLU A 263 -7.36 -19.57 1.96
N ALA A 264 -6.61 -19.15 2.99
CA ALA A 264 -6.05 -17.80 3.07
C ALA A 264 -5.03 -17.56 1.94
N PHE A 265 -4.16 -18.51 1.65
CA PHE A 265 -3.21 -18.43 0.54
C PHE A 265 -3.91 -18.28 -0.82
N HIS A 266 -4.98 -19.04 -1.04
CA HIS A 266 -5.80 -18.89 -2.24
C HIS A 266 -6.45 -17.51 -2.32
N TYR A 267 -7.08 -17.05 -1.23
CA TYR A 267 -7.68 -15.72 -1.15
C TYR A 267 -6.69 -14.61 -1.54
N TRP A 268 -5.50 -14.60 -0.91
CA TRP A 268 -4.46 -13.59 -1.18
C TRP A 268 -3.89 -13.69 -2.60
N ASN A 269 -3.78 -14.89 -3.17
CA ASN A 269 -3.32 -15.07 -4.54
C ASN A 269 -4.34 -14.58 -5.58
N GLU A 270 -5.63 -14.81 -5.37
CA GLU A 270 -6.67 -14.28 -6.25
C GLU A 270 -6.77 -12.75 -6.11
N LEU A 271 -6.63 -12.21 -4.90
CA LEU A 271 -6.53 -10.77 -4.68
C LEU A 271 -5.31 -10.17 -5.40
N LYS A 272 -4.16 -10.85 -5.36
CA LYS A 272 -2.95 -10.45 -6.09
C LYS A 272 -3.18 -10.35 -7.59
N LYS A 273 -3.78 -11.38 -8.20
CA LYS A 273 -4.11 -11.38 -9.64
C LYS A 273 -5.00 -10.20 -10.00
N THR A 274 -5.99 -9.91 -9.16
CA THR A 274 -6.96 -8.84 -9.40
C THR A 274 -6.37 -7.44 -9.21
N SER A 275 -5.51 -7.24 -8.20
CA SER A 275 -4.97 -5.91 -7.85
C SER A 275 -3.73 -5.52 -8.66
N GLN A 276 -2.91 -6.49 -9.09
CA GLN A 276 -1.64 -6.22 -9.77
C GLN A 276 -1.71 -6.34 -11.30
N GLU A 277 -2.73 -6.99 -11.85
CA GLU A 277 -2.93 -7.11 -13.30
C GLU A 277 -3.81 -5.99 -13.89
N GLN A 278 -4.28 -5.03 -13.07
CA GLN A 278 -4.99 -3.83 -13.53
C GLN A 278 -4.01 -2.85 -14.19
N GLY A 279 -4.14 -2.64 -15.49
CA GLY A 279 -3.29 -1.72 -16.23
C GLY A 279 -3.20 -1.93 -17.75
N PHE A 280 -3.93 -2.90 -18.31
CA PHE A 280 -3.98 -3.14 -19.75
C PHE A 280 -5.40 -2.97 -20.29
N LEU A 281 -5.52 -2.67 -21.58
CA LEU A 281 -6.81 -2.49 -22.29
C LEU A 281 -7.73 -3.73 -22.26
N PHE A 282 -7.27 -4.83 -21.64
CA PHE A 282 -7.92 -6.12 -21.49
C PHE A 282 -7.85 -6.60 -20.03
N ASP A 283 -8.02 -5.69 -19.08
CA ASP A 283 -8.12 -6.03 -17.66
C ASP A 283 -9.20 -7.10 -17.46
N ARG A 284 -8.86 -8.15 -16.71
CA ARG A 284 -9.84 -9.17 -16.31
C ARG A 284 -10.81 -8.53 -15.32
N GLN A 285 -12.10 -8.81 -15.48
CA GLN A 285 -13.07 -8.47 -14.46
C GLN A 285 -12.62 -9.11 -13.13
N PRO A 286 -12.53 -8.35 -12.04
CA PRO A 286 -12.26 -8.89 -10.71
C PRO A 286 -13.15 -10.10 -10.45
N ALA A 287 -12.54 -11.26 -10.21
CA ALA A 287 -13.31 -12.43 -9.79
C ALA A 287 -13.86 -12.16 -8.38
N LEU A 288 -15.11 -12.54 -8.15
CA LEU A 288 -15.69 -12.54 -6.80
C LEU A 288 -14.84 -13.46 -5.91
N LEU A 289 -14.09 -12.88 -4.97
CA LEU A 289 -13.29 -13.65 -4.03
C LEU A 289 -14.22 -14.39 -3.08
N LYS A 290 -14.15 -15.72 -3.09
CA LYS A 290 -14.93 -16.55 -2.17
C LYS A 290 -14.52 -16.24 -0.73
N SER A 291 -15.48 -15.82 0.09
CA SER A 291 -15.29 -15.67 1.52
C SER A 291 -15.34 -17.02 2.23
N ASN A 292 -14.66 -17.11 3.37
CA ASN A 292 -14.81 -18.22 4.32
C ASN A 292 -15.81 -17.89 5.44
N ILE A 293 -16.53 -16.77 5.31
CA ILE A 293 -17.60 -16.30 6.20
C ILE A 293 -18.94 -16.54 5.51
N HIS A 294 -19.93 -17.05 6.26
CA HIS A 294 -21.26 -17.37 5.77
C HIS A 294 -22.34 -16.89 6.73
N ASN A 295 -23.54 -16.61 6.23
CA ASN A 295 -24.71 -16.30 7.06
C ASN A 295 -25.28 -17.61 7.62
N VAL A 296 -25.40 -17.71 8.94
CA VAL A 296 -25.91 -18.89 9.64
C VAL A 296 -27.37 -19.21 9.27
N ASN A 297 -28.13 -18.19 8.86
CA ASN A 297 -29.55 -18.30 8.51
C ASN A 297 -29.80 -18.42 6.99
N ASP A 298 -28.79 -18.16 6.15
CA ASP A 298 -28.91 -18.22 4.69
C ASP A 298 -27.56 -18.54 4.01
N ASP A 299 -27.28 -19.83 3.80
CA ASP A 299 -26.08 -20.30 3.08
C ASP A 299 -26.00 -19.83 1.62
N SER A 300 -27.08 -19.29 1.05
CA SER A 300 -27.08 -18.75 -0.32
C SER A 300 -26.69 -17.28 -0.39
N GLU A 301 -26.59 -16.59 0.75
CA GLU A 301 -26.11 -15.22 0.82
C GLU A 301 -24.62 -15.15 0.47
N ILE A 302 -24.28 -14.19 -0.39
CA ILE A 302 -22.89 -13.89 -0.71
C ILE A 302 -22.38 -12.89 0.32
N VAL A 303 -21.32 -13.28 1.04
CA VAL A 303 -20.55 -12.43 1.94
C VAL A 303 -19.16 -12.22 1.34
N LEU A 304 -18.59 -11.03 1.50
CA LEU A 304 -17.26 -10.68 1.06
C LEU A 304 -16.32 -10.48 2.25
N GLY A 305 -15.03 -10.36 1.93
CA GLY A 305 -13.98 -10.31 2.93
C GLY A 305 -13.58 -11.71 3.39
N PHE A 306 -12.70 -11.78 4.38
CA PHE A 306 -12.08 -13.03 4.80
C PHE A 306 -11.66 -12.96 6.26
N PHE A 307 -11.80 -14.09 6.96
CA PHE A 307 -11.25 -14.29 8.30
C PHE A 307 -9.99 -15.16 8.21
N SER A 308 -8.90 -14.75 8.86
CA SER A 308 -7.69 -15.59 8.96
C SER A 308 -6.91 -15.36 10.24
N MET A 309 -6.29 -16.43 10.73
CA MET A 309 -5.29 -16.41 11.80
C MET A 309 -3.90 -16.59 11.19
N ALA A 310 -2.94 -15.76 11.59
CA ALA A 310 -1.57 -15.85 11.11
C ALA A 310 -0.55 -15.58 12.22
N SER A 311 0.42 -16.45 12.41
CA SER A 311 1.62 -16.06 13.17
C SER A 311 2.42 -15.07 12.34
N VAL A 312 3.05 -14.10 12.99
CA VAL A 312 3.85 -13.08 12.31
C VAL A 312 5.25 -12.93 12.90
N GLU A 313 6.24 -12.98 12.02
CA GLU A 313 7.62 -12.67 12.33
C GLU A 313 8.01 -11.35 11.66
N VAL A 314 8.67 -10.46 12.40
CA VAL A 314 8.93 -9.09 11.95
C VAL A 314 10.42 -8.80 11.96
N LYS A 315 10.97 -8.45 10.79
CA LYS A 315 12.39 -8.05 10.68
C LYS A 315 12.55 -6.76 9.90
N ARG A 316 13.46 -5.91 10.36
CA ARG A 316 13.78 -4.62 9.73
C ARG A 316 15.24 -4.61 9.27
N ALA A 317 15.46 -4.10 8.06
CA ALA A 317 16.79 -3.86 7.52
C ALA A 317 16.93 -2.41 7.04
N PHE A 318 18.19 -1.99 6.87
CA PHE A 318 18.53 -0.64 6.45
C PHE A 318 19.56 -0.65 5.32
N ALA A 319 19.31 0.14 4.29
CA ALA A 319 20.32 0.57 3.33
C ALA A 319 20.80 1.97 3.74
N VAL A 320 21.94 2.01 4.42
CA VAL A 320 22.58 3.26 4.86
C VAL A 320 23.71 3.57 3.88
N ASN A 321 23.59 4.68 3.14
CA ASN A 321 24.61 5.11 2.16
C ASN A 321 25.07 3.97 1.22
N PRO A 322 24.15 3.30 0.49
CA PRO A 322 24.50 2.19 -0.39
C PRO A 322 25.62 2.57 -1.37
N GLU A 323 26.71 1.81 -1.34
CA GLU A 323 27.89 2.07 -2.18
C GLU A 323 27.59 1.88 -3.67
N GLY A 324 28.28 2.63 -4.54
CA GLY A 324 28.13 2.50 -5.99
C GLY A 324 26.89 3.20 -6.59
N LEU A 325 26.06 3.87 -5.79
CA LEU A 325 24.97 4.72 -6.26
C LEU A 325 25.37 6.20 -6.35
N ASP A 326 24.96 6.89 -7.42
CA ASP A 326 25.00 8.35 -7.47
C ASP A 326 23.91 8.92 -6.57
N ARG A 327 24.31 9.51 -5.45
CA ARG A 327 23.42 10.09 -4.44
C ARG A 327 23.52 11.62 -4.42
N SER A 328 24.06 12.22 -5.48
CA SER A 328 24.14 13.67 -5.60
C SER A 328 22.73 14.27 -5.64
N ALA A 329 22.48 15.37 -4.95
CA ALA A 329 21.17 15.98 -4.98
C ALA A 329 20.82 16.49 -6.39
N TYR A 330 19.61 16.21 -6.86
CA TYR A 330 19.13 16.74 -8.13
C TYR A 330 18.98 18.25 -8.05
N LYS A 331 19.92 18.99 -8.65
CA LYS A 331 20.02 20.46 -8.53
C LYS A 331 18.77 21.23 -8.98
N TRP A 332 17.97 20.64 -9.86
CA TRP A 332 16.74 21.26 -10.36
C TRP A 332 15.49 20.86 -9.57
N TYR A 333 15.61 19.90 -8.65
CA TYR A 333 14.52 19.52 -7.76
C TYR A 333 14.10 20.75 -6.95
N CYS A 334 12.82 21.14 -7.06
CA CYS A 334 12.26 22.32 -6.41
C CYS A 334 12.98 23.65 -6.69
N PHE A 335 13.85 23.71 -7.71
CA PHE A 335 14.54 24.95 -8.05
C PHE A 335 13.51 25.97 -8.56
N PRO A 336 13.46 27.19 -7.98
CA PRO A 336 12.48 28.20 -8.37
C PRO A 336 12.75 28.64 -9.81
N VAL A 337 11.88 28.22 -10.74
CA VAL A 337 11.89 28.66 -12.14
C VAL A 337 10.71 29.60 -12.35
N SER A 338 10.97 30.77 -12.94
CA SER A 338 10.03 31.89 -13.02
C SER A 338 8.63 31.47 -13.48
N ARG A 339 7.71 31.35 -12.52
CA ARG A 339 6.26 31.43 -12.67
C ARG A 339 5.78 32.21 -11.46
N GLY A 340 5.46 33.48 -11.67
CA GLY A 340 4.51 34.15 -10.79
C GLY A 340 3.10 33.89 -11.32
N PRO A 341 2.06 34.17 -10.53
CA PRO A 341 0.69 34.12 -11.01
C PRO A 341 0.57 35.03 -12.24
N GLY A 342 0.23 34.46 -13.38
CA GLY A 342 -0.10 35.22 -14.58
C GLY A 342 -1.48 35.85 -14.43
N GLY A 343 -1.60 36.93 -13.65
CA GLY A 343 -2.88 37.61 -13.44
C GLY A 343 -3.02 38.33 -12.09
N PHE A 344 -4.24 38.79 -11.82
CA PHE A 344 -4.61 39.33 -10.50
C PHE A 344 -4.79 38.19 -9.51
N LEU A 345 -4.11 38.29 -8.36
CA LEU A 345 -4.25 37.36 -7.25
C LEU A 345 -5.63 37.46 -6.59
N THR A 346 -6.27 36.32 -6.39
CA THR A 346 -7.53 36.19 -5.64
C THR A 346 -7.29 35.48 -4.31
N LYS A 347 -8.32 35.41 -3.46
CA LYS A 347 -8.23 34.66 -2.18
C LYS A 347 -8.18 33.15 -2.39
N GLU A 348 -8.69 32.65 -3.51
CA GLU A 348 -8.73 31.23 -3.85
C GLU A 348 -7.34 30.69 -4.21
N ASP A 349 -6.42 31.57 -4.63
CA ASP A 349 -5.03 31.24 -4.93
C ASP A 349 -4.16 31.05 -3.67
N LEU A 350 -4.66 31.44 -2.50
CA LEU A 350 -3.89 31.46 -1.25
C LEU A 350 -4.13 30.22 -0.38
N PRO A 351 -3.14 29.76 0.40
CA PRO A 351 -1.79 30.31 0.51
C PRO A 351 -0.87 29.86 -0.63
N MET A 352 0.04 30.74 -1.04
CA MET A 352 1.09 30.44 -2.03
C MET A 352 2.46 30.36 -1.37
N TYR A 353 3.34 29.54 -1.95
CA TYR A 353 4.69 29.31 -1.43
C TYR A 353 5.72 29.81 -2.43
N PHE A 354 6.75 30.49 -1.94
CA PHE A 354 7.86 30.98 -2.75
C PHE A 354 9.17 30.47 -2.16
N ALA A 355 10.20 30.34 -3.00
CA ALA A 355 11.54 30.02 -2.54
C ALA A 355 12.58 30.91 -3.22
N ARG A 356 13.65 31.22 -2.49
CA ARG A 356 14.88 31.77 -3.04
C ARG A 356 15.99 30.72 -2.99
N ALA A 357 16.56 30.42 -4.15
CA ALA A 357 17.67 29.49 -4.27
C ALA A 357 18.87 30.17 -4.95
N TRP A 358 20.08 29.71 -4.64
CA TRP A 358 21.32 30.21 -5.24
C TRP A 358 21.95 29.11 -6.10
N MET A 359 22.20 29.39 -7.37
CA MET A 359 22.90 28.46 -8.28
C MET A 359 23.91 29.23 -9.13
N GLY A 360 25.18 28.82 -9.08
CA GLY A 360 26.24 29.45 -9.88
C GLY A 360 26.46 30.94 -9.55
N GLY A 361 26.18 31.38 -8.32
CA GLY A 361 26.29 32.78 -7.89
C GLY A 361 25.11 33.67 -8.27
N VAL A 362 24.09 33.12 -8.93
CA VAL A 362 22.84 33.82 -9.28
C VAL A 362 21.73 33.35 -8.34
N SER A 363 20.97 34.30 -7.78
CA SER A 363 19.76 33.98 -7.04
C SER A 363 18.56 33.90 -7.97
N SER A 364 17.71 32.90 -7.76
CA SER A 364 16.40 32.78 -8.39
C SER A 364 15.33 32.81 -7.30
N TYR A 365 14.28 33.60 -7.53
CA TYR A 365 13.13 33.72 -6.64
C TYR A 365 11.85 33.54 -7.45
N ALA A 366 11.06 32.52 -7.11
CA ALA A 366 9.80 32.21 -7.78
C ALA A 366 8.86 31.44 -6.86
N GLU A 367 7.61 31.29 -7.31
CA GLU A 367 6.65 30.39 -6.68
C GLU A 367 7.15 28.94 -6.77
N VAL A 368 6.90 28.16 -5.72
CA VAL A 368 7.18 26.73 -5.65
C VAL A 368 5.98 26.00 -5.07
N ASN A 369 5.92 24.69 -5.31
CA ASN A 369 4.93 23.86 -4.63
C ASN A 369 5.19 23.84 -3.12
N LYS A 370 4.12 23.69 -2.33
CA LYS A 370 4.22 23.54 -0.86
C LYS A 370 5.26 22.51 -0.42
N HIS A 371 5.32 21.37 -1.11
CA HIS A 371 6.25 20.28 -0.77
C HIS A 371 7.73 20.67 -0.87
N CYS A 372 8.07 21.71 -1.62
CA CYS A 372 9.44 22.21 -1.77
C CYS A 372 9.97 22.96 -0.54
N VAL A 373 9.08 23.48 0.30
CA VAL A 373 9.42 24.23 1.53
C VAL A 373 8.91 23.54 2.80
N ASP A 374 8.06 22.51 2.66
CA ASP A 374 7.55 21.69 3.74
C ASP A 374 7.41 20.22 3.27
N CYS A 375 8.39 19.37 3.58
CA CYS A 375 8.36 17.97 3.14
C CYS A 375 7.23 17.15 3.78
N ARG A 376 6.51 17.67 4.79
CA ARG A 376 5.32 17.01 5.35
C ARG A 376 4.11 17.06 4.40
N ALA A 377 4.19 17.87 3.34
CA ALA A 377 3.16 17.90 2.30
C ALA A 377 3.16 16.62 1.43
N TYR A 378 4.22 15.80 1.50
CA TYR A 378 4.20 14.46 0.93
C TYR A 378 3.24 13.55 1.69
N LYS A 379 2.55 12.67 0.96
CA LYS A 379 1.71 11.64 1.57
C LYS A 379 2.57 10.78 2.52
N ASN A 380 2.04 10.47 3.70
CA ASN A 380 2.70 9.68 4.74
C ASN A 380 4.08 10.20 5.21
N SER A 381 4.31 11.51 5.08
CA SER A 381 5.57 12.15 5.46
C SER A 381 5.48 12.77 6.85
N SER A 382 6.50 12.52 7.67
CA SER A 382 6.64 13.11 9.00
C SER A 382 8.01 13.75 9.20
N HIS A 383 8.05 14.90 9.85
CA HIS A 383 9.29 15.52 10.32
C HIS A 383 9.82 14.89 11.61
N ILE A 384 9.00 14.06 12.27
CA ILE A 384 9.39 13.34 13.48
C ILE A 384 10.14 12.10 13.04
N MET A 385 11.37 11.97 13.53
CA MET A 385 12.19 10.78 13.30
C MET A 385 11.52 9.55 13.91
N PRO A 386 11.33 8.47 13.15
CA PRO A 386 10.78 7.23 13.71
C PRO A 386 11.69 6.66 14.80
N ASP A 387 11.11 6.03 15.83
CA ASP A 387 11.87 5.48 16.97
C ASP A 387 12.85 4.37 16.56
N PHE A 388 12.62 3.71 15.43
CA PHE A 388 13.49 2.68 14.87
C PHE A 388 14.59 3.23 13.96
N TRP A 389 14.59 4.54 13.67
CA TRP A 389 15.60 5.18 12.82
C TRP A 389 16.93 5.29 13.53
#